data_AF-A0A6N4DE84-F1
#
_entry.id   AF-A0A6N4DE84-F1
#
_cell.length_a   1.000
_cell.length_b   1.000
_cell.length_c   1.000
_cell.angle_alpha   90.00
_cell.angle_beta   90.00
_cell.angle_gamma   90.00
#
_symmetry.space_group_name_H-M   'P 1'
#
loop_
_entity.id
_entity.type
_entity.pdbx_description
1 polymer ?
#
loop_
_entity_poly.entity_id
_entity_poly.type
_entity_poly.pdbx_seq_one_letter_code
_entity_poly.pdbx_strand_id
1 'polypeptide(L)'
;RAVLKPEPADAFVIAVPTPFNDDYTGDLTYIRAAAQALAPVLAASNLVILESTSPVGTTEQLEAWLAAARPDLTFPATAGDAADVQLAYCPERVLPGNVMHELIQNDRVVGGLSPRASQMAADLYKVFLKGDCLLTNARTAEMAKLTENSFRDVNIAFANELSLICDKLDINVWELIR
;
A
#
# COMPACT_ATOMS: atom_id res chain seq x y z
N ARG A 1 14.97 2.02 -18.21
CA ARG A 1 14.39 2.98 -19.19
C ARG A 1 13.11 3.51 -18.59
N ALA A 2 12.89 4.84 -18.56
CA ALA A 2 11.64 5.43 -18.10
C ALA A 2 10.73 5.72 -19.30
N VAL A 3 9.43 5.46 -19.15
CA VAL A 3 8.40 5.66 -20.19
C VAL A 3 7.17 6.33 -19.59
N LEU A 4 6.41 7.05 -20.42
CA LEU A 4 5.20 7.78 -20.00
C LEU A 4 3.91 6.96 -20.15
N LYS A 5 3.98 5.81 -20.81
CA LYS A 5 2.87 4.88 -20.99
C LYS A 5 3.29 3.50 -20.49
N PRO A 6 2.43 2.77 -19.78
CA PRO A 6 2.70 1.39 -19.42
C PRO A 6 3.01 0.54 -20.65
N GLU A 7 3.96 -0.38 -20.51
CA GLU A 7 4.31 -1.39 -21.50
C GLU A 7 4.04 -2.78 -20.89
N PRO A 8 3.88 -3.84 -21.70
CA PRO A 8 3.71 -5.19 -21.18
C PRO A 8 4.83 -5.58 -20.20
N ALA A 9 4.44 -6.17 -19.07
CA ALA A 9 5.34 -6.62 -18.00
C ALA A 9 4.71 -7.78 -17.24
N ASP A 10 5.52 -8.49 -16.43
CA ASP A 10 5.05 -9.58 -15.57
C ASP A 10 4.37 -9.06 -14.29
N ALA A 11 4.83 -7.91 -13.79
CA ALA A 11 4.31 -7.26 -12.59
C ALA A 11 4.21 -5.74 -12.78
N PHE A 12 3.17 -5.15 -12.19
CA PHE A 12 2.91 -3.72 -12.17
C PHE A 12 2.78 -3.22 -10.74
N VAL A 13 3.51 -2.15 -10.41
CA VAL A 13 3.48 -1.53 -9.08
C VAL A 13 2.87 -0.13 -9.20
N ILE A 14 1.77 0.11 -8.48
CA ILE A 14 1.04 1.38 -8.48
C ILE A 14 1.45 2.18 -7.24
N ALA A 15 2.21 3.25 -7.47
CA ALA A 15 2.71 4.17 -6.44
C ALA A 15 2.34 5.64 -6.78
N VAL A 16 1.09 5.86 -7.17
CA VAL A 16 0.53 7.19 -7.48
C VAL A 16 0.08 7.92 -6.21
N PRO A 17 -0.02 9.27 -6.21
CA PRO A 17 -0.52 10.00 -5.05
C PRO A 17 -1.98 9.66 -4.73
N THR A 18 -2.34 9.77 -3.45
CA THR A 18 -3.68 9.59 -2.89
C THR A 18 -4.03 10.77 -1.99
N PRO A 19 -4.32 11.95 -2.57
CA PRO A 19 -4.68 13.12 -1.78
C PRO A 19 -6.04 12.91 -1.08
N PHE A 20 -6.45 13.89 -0.28
CA PHE A 20 -7.78 13.91 0.32
C PHE A 20 -8.73 14.79 -0.49
N ASN A 21 -10.00 14.39 -0.54
CA ASN A 21 -11.10 15.26 -0.96
C ASN A 21 -11.41 16.30 0.13
N ASP A 22 -12.26 17.29 -0.20
CA ASP A 22 -12.68 18.33 0.74
C ASP A 22 -13.40 17.79 2.00
N ASP A 23 -13.99 16.59 1.91
CA ASP A 23 -14.65 15.89 3.01
C ASP A 23 -13.69 14.96 3.81
N TYR A 24 -12.38 15.08 3.57
CA TYR A 24 -11.32 14.26 4.16
C TYR A 24 -11.35 12.77 3.79
N THR A 25 -12.15 12.36 2.80
CA THR A 25 -12.06 11.02 2.22
C THR A 25 -10.85 10.90 1.29
N GLY A 26 -10.32 9.69 1.10
CA GLY A 26 -9.21 9.46 0.18
C GLY A 26 -9.65 9.63 -1.29
N ASP A 27 -8.95 10.46 -2.05
CA ASP A 27 -9.13 10.61 -3.49
C ASP A 27 -8.47 9.45 -4.23
N LEU A 28 -9.30 8.60 -4.85
CA LEU A 28 -8.86 7.44 -5.61
C LEU A 28 -8.75 7.71 -7.12
N THR A 29 -8.94 8.95 -7.57
CA THR A 29 -8.92 9.32 -9.00
C THR A 29 -7.63 8.91 -9.67
N TYR A 30 -6.48 9.07 -8.99
CA TYR A 30 -5.18 8.68 -9.51
C TYR A 30 -5.00 7.16 -9.62
N ILE A 31 -5.48 6.39 -8.64
CA ILE A 31 -5.46 4.93 -8.69
C ILE A 31 -6.35 4.43 -9.82
N ARG A 32 -7.53 5.02 -9.99
CA ARG A 32 -8.44 4.71 -11.10
C ARG A 32 -7.81 5.02 -12.45
N ALA A 33 -7.14 6.16 -12.59
CA ALA A 33 -6.42 6.52 -13.81
C ALA A 33 -5.28 5.54 -14.10
N ALA A 34 -4.53 5.11 -13.07
CA ALA A 34 -3.50 4.07 -13.21
C ALA A 34 -4.10 2.74 -13.67
N ALA A 35 -5.23 2.31 -13.10
CA ALA A 35 -5.94 1.11 -13.53
C ALA A 35 -6.33 1.16 -15.01
N GLN A 36 -6.88 2.29 -15.46
CA GLN A 36 -7.26 2.51 -16.86
C GLN A 36 -6.04 2.51 -17.80
N ALA A 37 -4.91 3.06 -17.36
CA ALA A 37 -3.68 3.07 -18.14
C ALA A 37 -3.03 1.68 -18.24
N LEU A 38 -3.16 0.85 -17.20
CA LEU A 38 -2.65 -0.52 -17.15
C LEU A 38 -3.51 -1.51 -17.95
N ALA A 39 -4.83 -1.31 -17.98
CA ALA A 39 -5.77 -2.25 -18.60
C ALA A 39 -5.38 -2.72 -20.02
N PRO A 40 -4.91 -1.87 -20.95
CA PRO A 40 -4.56 -2.28 -22.32
C PRO A 40 -3.33 -3.20 -22.41
N VAL A 41 -2.46 -3.22 -21.40
CA VAL A 41 -1.21 -4.00 -21.39
C VAL A 41 -1.24 -5.21 -20.46
N LEU A 42 -2.33 -5.39 -19.70
CA LEU A 42 -2.52 -6.56 -18.85
C LEU A 42 -2.64 -7.85 -19.66
N ALA A 43 -2.11 -8.93 -19.11
CA ALA A 43 -2.19 -10.26 -19.66
C ALA A 43 -2.37 -11.30 -18.55
N ALA A 44 -2.72 -12.52 -18.93
CA ALA A 44 -2.75 -13.63 -17.98
C ALA A 44 -1.37 -13.86 -17.35
N SER A 45 -1.38 -14.30 -16.11
CA SER A 45 -0.23 -14.44 -15.20
C SER A 45 0.37 -13.13 -14.67
N ASN A 46 -0.24 -11.97 -14.94
CA ASN A 46 0.25 -10.71 -14.39
C ASN A 46 -0.07 -10.54 -12.90
N LEU A 47 0.81 -9.81 -12.22
CA LEU A 47 0.62 -9.32 -10.86
C LEU A 47 0.44 -7.80 -10.87
N VAL A 48 -0.56 -7.30 -10.15
CA VAL A 48 -0.73 -5.86 -9.88
C VAL A 48 -0.60 -5.63 -8.37
N ILE A 49 0.30 -4.74 -7.98
CA ILE A 49 0.54 -4.37 -6.59
C ILE A 49 0.15 -2.91 -6.38
N LEU A 50 -0.70 -2.65 -5.41
CA LEU A 50 -0.99 -1.31 -4.93
C LEU A 50 -0.06 -0.99 -3.74
N GLU A 51 0.82 0.00 -3.90
CA GLU A 51 1.66 0.53 -2.81
C GLU A 51 1.15 1.85 -2.25
N SER A 52 0.39 2.61 -3.04
CA SER A 52 -0.23 3.88 -2.63
C SER A 52 -1.01 3.70 -1.33
N THR A 53 -0.80 4.57 -0.34
CA THR A 53 -1.58 4.53 0.91
C THR A 53 -3.04 4.86 0.60
N SER A 54 -3.96 3.98 0.95
CA SER A 54 -5.36 4.11 0.55
C SER A 54 -6.32 3.57 1.63
N PRO A 55 -7.60 3.98 1.61
CA PRO A 55 -8.62 3.42 2.47
C PRO A 55 -8.78 1.91 2.31
N VAL A 56 -9.29 1.23 3.35
CA VAL A 56 -9.60 -0.20 3.29
C VAL A 56 -10.65 -0.48 2.21
N GLY A 57 -10.40 -1.49 1.39
CA GLY A 57 -11.24 -1.89 0.24
C GLY A 57 -10.78 -1.28 -1.09
N THR A 58 -9.71 -0.49 -1.11
CA THR A 58 -9.21 0.12 -2.35
C THR A 58 -8.64 -0.91 -3.32
N THR A 59 -7.99 -1.96 -2.82
CA THR A 59 -7.45 -3.05 -3.67
C THR A 59 -8.58 -3.82 -4.35
N GLU A 60 -9.70 -4.05 -3.65
CA GLU A 60 -10.92 -4.67 -4.21
C GLU A 60 -11.57 -3.73 -5.24
N GLN A 61 -11.57 -2.42 -4.98
CA GLN A 61 -12.08 -1.42 -5.92
C GLN A 61 -11.21 -1.32 -7.19
N LEU A 62 -9.89 -1.44 -7.04
CA LEU A 62 -8.92 -1.51 -8.14
C LEU A 62 -9.20 -2.73 -9.03
N GLU A 63 -9.40 -3.90 -8.41
CA GLU A 63 -9.82 -5.11 -9.12
C GLU A 63 -11.10 -4.85 -9.92
N ALA A 64 -12.13 -4.26 -9.31
CA ALA A 64 -13.39 -3.98 -9.99
C ALA A 64 -13.22 -3.08 -11.22
N TRP A 65 -12.34 -2.07 -11.17
CA TRP A 65 -12.04 -1.23 -12.34
C TRP A 65 -11.29 -1.99 -13.44
N LEU A 66 -10.33 -2.84 -13.07
CA LEU A 66 -9.59 -3.65 -14.03
C LEU A 66 -10.48 -4.71 -14.68
N ALA A 67 -11.31 -5.40 -13.90
CA ALA A 67 -12.27 -6.38 -14.39
C ALA A 67 -13.30 -5.78 -15.35
N ALA A 68 -13.79 -4.57 -15.05
CA ALA A 68 -14.68 -3.84 -15.96
C ALA A 68 -13.99 -3.46 -17.29
N ALA A 69 -12.69 -3.15 -17.25
CA ALA A 69 -11.92 -2.78 -18.43
C ALA A 69 -11.41 -4.00 -19.24
N ARG A 70 -11.27 -5.16 -18.60
CA ARG A 70 -10.74 -6.41 -19.17
C ARG A 70 -11.66 -7.60 -18.88
N PRO A 71 -12.87 -7.63 -19.47
CA PRO A 71 -13.82 -8.73 -19.29
C PRO A 71 -13.33 -10.06 -19.88
N ASP A 72 -12.25 -10.03 -20.68
CA ASP A 72 -11.56 -11.19 -21.22
C ASP A 72 -10.60 -11.87 -20.23
N LEU A 73 -10.30 -11.23 -19.09
CA LEU A 73 -9.44 -11.76 -18.03
C LEU A 73 -10.23 -12.06 -16.75
N THR A 74 -9.81 -13.07 -16.01
CA THR A 74 -10.34 -13.39 -14.69
C THR A 74 -9.52 -12.77 -13.56
N PHE A 75 -10.20 -12.45 -12.46
CA PHE A 75 -9.66 -11.74 -11.30
C PHE A 75 -10.00 -12.48 -9.98
N PRO A 76 -9.28 -12.24 -8.87
CA PRO A 76 -9.43 -12.98 -7.62
C PRO A 76 -10.87 -13.11 -7.07
N ALA A 77 -11.71 -12.09 -7.19
CA ALA A 77 -13.11 -12.10 -6.80
C ALA A 77 -13.94 -13.16 -7.56
N THR A 78 -13.53 -13.52 -8.77
CA THR A 78 -14.21 -14.51 -9.62
C THR A 78 -13.53 -15.88 -9.64
N ALA A 79 -12.21 -15.92 -9.54
CA ALA A 79 -11.42 -17.13 -9.76
C ALA A 79 -10.37 -17.41 -8.67
N GLY A 80 -10.27 -16.58 -7.64
CA GLY A 80 -9.34 -16.74 -6.52
C GLY A 80 -7.89 -16.95 -6.99
N ASP A 81 -7.25 -18.01 -6.50
CA ASP A 81 -5.88 -18.37 -6.89
C ASP A 81 -5.75 -18.78 -8.37
N ALA A 82 -6.84 -19.15 -9.04
CA ALA A 82 -6.83 -19.52 -10.46
C ALA A 82 -7.00 -18.32 -11.41
N ALA A 83 -7.16 -17.11 -10.87
CA ALA A 83 -7.35 -15.90 -11.67
C ALA A 83 -6.15 -15.61 -12.59
N ASP A 84 -6.45 -15.10 -13.79
CA ASP A 84 -5.48 -14.67 -14.79
C ASP A 84 -4.61 -13.53 -14.27
N VAL A 85 -5.19 -12.56 -13.58
CA VAL A 85 -4.47 -11.45 -12.96
C VAL A 85 -4.59 -11.55 -11.46
N GLN A 86 -3.47 -11.46 -10.74
CA GLN A 86 -3.45 -11.45 -9.28
C GLN A 86 -3.23 -10.03 -8.76
N LEU A 87 -3.85 -9.70 -7.63
CA LEU A 87 -3.77 -8.37 -7.02
C LEU A 87 -3.37 -8.42 -5.55
N ALA A 88 -2.43 -7.56 -5.17
CA ALA A 88 -1.99 -7.42 -3.80
C ALA A 88 -1.82 -5.95 -3.39
N TYR A 89 -1.85 -5.73 -2.08
CA TYR A 89 -1.49 -4.50 -1.42
C TYR A 89 -0.17 -4.72 -0.68
N CYS A 90 0.81 -3.85 -0.93
CA CYS A 90 2.07 -3.85 -0.19
C CYS A 90 2.46 -2.41 0.12
N PRO A 91 2.13 -1.87 1.29
CA PRO A 91 2.40 -0.49 1.59
C PRO A 91 3.90 -0.25 1.74
N GLU A 92 4.38 0.89 1.25
CA GLU A 92 5.74 1.30 1.50
C GLU A 92 5.95 1.75 2.97
N ARG A 93 7.14 1.47 3.51
CA ARG A 93 7.58 1.87 4.86
C ARG A 93 9.00 2.43 4.78
N VAL A 94 9.11 3.66 4.29
CA VAL A 94 10.39 4.41 4.26
C VAL A 94 10.29 5.72 5.02
N LEU A 95 11.34 6.02 5.77
CA LEU A 95 11.58 7.35 6.33
C LEU A 95 12.32 8.23 5.30
N PRO A 96 11.89 9.48 5.11
CA PRO A 96 12.66 10.45 4.35
C PRO A 96 14.09 10.57 4.90
N GLY A 97 15.09 10.49 4.01
CA GLY A 97 16.51 10.59 4.38
C GLY A 97 17.27 9.27 4.47
N ASN A 98 16.59 8.11 4.54
CA ASN A 98 17.24 6.79 4.56
C ASN A 98 16.53 5.72 3.69
N VAL A 99 15.86 6.18 2.64
CA VAL A 99 14.95 5.39 1.79
C VAL A 99 15.57 4.08 1.29
N MET A 100 16.78 4.13 0.72
CA MET A 100 17.41 2.94 0.11
C MET A 100 17.76 1.85 1.13
N HIS A 101 18.19 2.25 2.33
CA HIS A 101 18.51 1.28 3.37
C HIS A 101 17.23 0.61 3.88
N GLU A 102 16.22 1.41 4.17
CA GLU A 102 14.95 0.94 4.72
C GLU A 102 14.17 0.07 3.74
N LEU A 103 14.15 0.45 2.46
CA LEU A 103 13.50 -0.33 1.41
C LEU A 103 14.07 -1.76 1.29
N ILE A 104 15.34 -1.96 1.66
CA ILE A 104 16.01 -3.26 1.65
C ILE A 104 15.85 -3.99 2.98
N GLN A 105 15.93 -3.29 4.12
CA GLN A 105 16.04 -3.94 5.44
C GLN A 105 14.70 -4.15 6.14
N ASN A 106 13.71 -3.29 5.90
CA ASN A 106 12.47 -3.29 6.69
C ASN A 106 11.59 -4.49 6.33
N ASP A 107 10.90 -5.03 7.33
CA ASP A 107 9.83 -5.99 7.10
C ASP A 107 8.67 -5.34 6.35
N ARG A 108 8.13 -6.06 5.37
CA ARG A 108 6.99 -5.64 4.56
C ARG A 108 5.76 -6.47 4.91
N VAL A 109 4.63 -5.79 5.11
CA VAL A 109 3.32 -6.46 5.14
C VAL A 109 2.85 -6.62 3.71
N VAL A 110 2.39 -7.81 3.35
CA VAL A 110 1.92 -8.15 1.99
C VAL A 110 0.54 -8.76 2.08
N GLY A 111 -0.46 -8.09 1.51
CA GLY A 111 -1.86 -8.51 1.56
C GLY A 111 -2.44 -8.73 0.17
N GLY A 112 -2.62 -9.97 -0.26
CA GLY A 112 -3.29 -10.34 -1.50
C GLY A 112 -4.81 -10.34 -1.40
N LEU A 113 -5.49 -10.21 -2.55
CA LEU A 113 -6.91 -10.60 -2.69
C LEU A 113 -7.10 -12.12 -2.76
N SER A 114 -6.01 -12.86 -2.93
CA SER A 114 -5.93 -14.31 -2.84
C SER A 114 -4.61 -14.72 -2.15
N PRO A 115 -4.51 -15.93 -1.57
CA PRO A 115 -3.24 -16.46 -1.07
C PRO A 115 -2.14 -16.47 -2.13
N ARG A 116 -2.46 -16.81 -3.38
CA ARG A 116 -1.50 -16.77 -4.49
C ARG A 116 -0.99 -15.35 -4.75
N ALA A 117 -1.87 -14.35 -4.70
CA ALA A 117 -1.46 -12.96 -4.89
C ALA A 117 -0.48 -12.49 -3.80
N SER A 118 -0.74 -12.86 -2.53
CA SER A 118 0.18 -12.58 -1.42
C SER A 118 1.55 -13.19 -1.67
N GLN A 119 1.60 -14.46 -2.12
CA GLN A 119 2.85 -15.15 -2.38
C GLN A 119 3.59 -14.54 -3.57
N MET A 120 2.91 -14.27 -4.69
CA MET A 120 3.52 -13.67 -5.89
C MET A 120 4.12 -12.29 -5.58
N ALA A 121 3.45 -11.47 -4.77
CA ALA A 121 3.99 -10.18 -4.33
C ALA A 121 5.19 -10.36 -3.40
N ALA A 122 5.14 -11.29 -2.44
CA ALA A 122 6.29 -11.56 -1.58
C ALA A 122 7.51 -12.05 -2.36
N ASP A 123 7.32 -12.93 -3.34
CA ASP A 123 8.40 -13.43 -4.21
C ASP A 123 9.05 -12.29 -5.01
N LEU A 124 8.25 -11.35 -5.51
CA LEU A 124 8.76 -10.16 -6.21
C LEU A 124 9.65 -9.31 -5.28
N TYR A 125 9.18 -9.00 -4.07
CA TYR A 125 9.95 -8.16 -3.14
C TYR A 125 11.18 -8.88 -2.58
N LYS A 126 11.13 -10.21 -2.38
CA LYS A 126 12.27 -11.01 -1.90
C LYS A 126 13.45 -11.02 -2.87
N VAL A 127 13.31 -10.53 -4.11
CA VAL A 127 14.44 -10.29 -5.02
C VAL A 127 15.47 -9.32 -4.43
N PHE A 128 15.05 -8.36 -3.61
CA PHE A 128 15.94 -7.37 -3.01
C PHE A 128 15.76 -7.17 -1.49
N LEU A 129 14.61 -7.56 -0.93
CA LEU A 129 14.29 -7.39 0.48
C LEU A 129 15.07 -8.38 1.35
N LYS A 130 15.76 -7.88 2.37
CA LYS A 130 16.41 -8.65 3.43
C LYS A 130 15.49 -8.87 4.63
N GLY A 131 14.56 -7.96 4.88
CA GLY A 131 13.49 -8.12 5.86
C GLY A 131 12.49 -9.20 5.47
N ASP A 132 11.55 -9.48 6.37
CA ASP A 132 10.51 -10.49 6.17
C ASP A 132 9.29 -9.95 5.42
N CYS A 133 8.67 -10.83 4.63
CA CYS A 133 7.37 -10.56 4.00
C CYS A 133 6.28 -11.18 4.88
N LEU A 134 5.62 -10.34 5.68
CA LEU A 134 4.53 -10.72 6.56
C LEU A 134 3.24 -10.86 5.74
N LEU A 135 2.90 -12.09 5.37
CA LEU A 135 1.74 -12.38 4.54
C LEU A 135 0.42 -12.23 5.30
N THR A 136 -0.55 -11.59 4.66
CA THR A 136 -1.94 -11.44 5.15
C THR A 136 -2.90 -11.27 3.95
N ASN A 137 -4.09 -10.73 4.16
CA ASN A 137 -5.04 -10.33 3.11
C ASN A 137 -4.99 -8.81 2.87
N ALA A 138 -5.48 -8.36 1.70
CA ALA A 138 -5.41 -6.95 1.30
C ALA A 138 -6.02 -5.99 2.35
N ARG A 139 -7.21 -6.29 2.87
CA ARG A 139 -7.90 -5.41 3.83
C ARG A 139 -7.11 -5.25 5.13
N THR A 140 -6.52 -6.34 5.64
CA THR A 140 -5.65 -6.29 6.82
C THR A 140 -4.40 -5.47 6.55
N ALA A 141 -3.78 -5.63 5.38
CA ALA A 141 -2.57 -4.88 5.02
C ALA A 141 -2.85 -3.37 4.85
N GLU A 142 -3.98 -3.01 4.20
CA GLU A 142 -4.46 -1.63 4.10
C GLU A 142 -4.70 -1.04 5.49
N MET A 143 -5.41 -1.76 6.36
CA MET A 143 -5.71 -1.30 7.71
C MET A 143 -4.46 -1.16 8.57
N ALA A 144 -3.49 -2.08 8.44
CA ALA A 144 -2.23 -2.01 9.16
C ALA A 144 -1.50 -0.70 8.85
N LYS A 145 -1.47 -0.31 7.57
CA LYS A 145 -0.82 0.94 7.15
C LYS A 145 -1.49 2.18 7.74
N LEU A 146 -2.82 2.23 7.73
CA LEU A 146 -3.55 3.35 8.32
C LEU A 146 -3.36 3.41 9.84
N THR A 147 -3.36 2.24 10.49
CA THR A 147 -3.15 2.13 11.94
C THR A 147 -1.76 2.62 12.35
N GLU A 148 -0.71 2.32 11.58
CA GLU A 148 0.64 2.83 11.85
C GLU A 148 0.69 4.36 11.89
N ASN A 149 0.06 5.00 10.91
CA ASN A 149 0.04 6.46 10.81
C ASN A 149 -0.79 7.08 11.95
N SER A 150 -1.98 6.52 12.23
CA SER A 150 -2.83 7.00 13.33
C SER A 150 -2.18 6.80 14.69
N PHE A 151 -1.48 5.69 14.92
CA PHE A 151 -0.74 5.45 16.15
C PHE A 151 0.33 6.53 16.36
N ARG A 152 1.09 6.86 15.32
CA ARG A 152 2.10 7.93 15.40
C ARG A 152 1.46 9.27 15.72
N ASP A 153 0.38 9.62 15.03
CA ASP A 153 -0.30 10.91 15.18
C ASP A 153 -0.85 11.11 16.59
N VAL A 154 -1.54 10.09 17.14
CA VAL A 154 -2.08 10.13 18.50
C VAL A 154 -0.96 10.27 19.54
N ASN A 155 0.17 9.59 19.38
CA ASN A 155 1.30 9.71 20.31
C ASN A 155 1.93 11.11 20.26
N ILE A 156 2.01 11.73 19.07
CA ILE A 156 2.50 13.11 18.93
C ILE A 156 1.53 14.09 19.61
N ALA A 157 0.22 13.94 19.38
CA ALA A 157 -0.80 14.76 20.03
C ALA A 157 -0.73 14.63 21.56
N PHE A 158 -0.58 13.40 22.06
CA PHE A 158 -0.43 13.15 23.50
C PHE A 158 0.83 13.80 24.08
N ALA A 159 1.98 13.69 23.40
CA ALA A 159 3.21 14.35 23.82
C ALA A 159 3.09 15.89 23.82
N ASN A 160 2.38 16.46 22.85
CA ASN A 160 2.10 17.89 22.80
C ASN A 160 1.23 18.35 23.98
N GLU A 161 0.17 17.61 24.30
CA GLU A 161 -0.68 17.91 25.47
C GLU A 161 0.10 17.80 26.79
N LEU A 162 0.95 16.78 26.94
CA LEU A 162 1.84 16.67 28.10
C LEU A 162 2.77 17.89 28.22
N SER A 163 3.33 18.37 27.11
CA SER A 163 4.19 19.55 27.11
C SER A 163 3.47 20.80 27.64
N LEU A 164 2.20 21.00 27.27
CA LEU A 164 1.39 22.14 27.75
C LEU A 164 1.09 22.06 29.26
N ILE A 165 0.94 20.85 29.80
CA ILE A 165 0.73 20.64 31.24
C ILE A 165 2.04 20.85 32.01
N CYS A 166 3.14 20.29 31.52
CA CYS A 166 4.47 20.43 32.12
C CYS A 166 4.91 21.90 32.23
N ASP A 167 4.65 22.70 31.20
CA ASP A 167 4.94 24.15 31.20
C ASP A 167 4.23 24.90 32.34
N LYS A 168 2.96 24.57 32.59
CA LYS A 168 2.17 25.17 33.68
C LYS A 168 2.63 24.76 35.08
N LEU A 169 3.32 23.63 35.18
CA LEU A 169 3.77 23.04 36.45
C LEU A 169 5.27 23.25 36.70
N ASP A 170 5.97 23.97 35.82
CA ASP A 170 7.43 24.16 35.85
C ASP A 170 8.20 22.82 35.86
N ILE A 171 7.72 21.86 35.06
CA ILE A 171 8.33 20.52 34.89
C ILE A 171 9.02 20.46 33.52
N ASN A 172 10.25 19.92 33.47
CA ASN A 172 10.93 19.66 32.20
C ASN A 172 10.31 18.45 31.48
N VAL A 173 9.55 18.71 30.41
CA VAL A 173 8.87 17.65 29.62
C VAL A 173 9.85 16.65 29.00
N TRP A 174 11.08 17.07 28.66
CA TRP A 174 12.08 16.17 28.09
C TRP A 174 12.66 15.22 29.12
N GLU A 175 12.74 15.64 30.39
CA GLU A 175 13.13 14.76 31.49
C GLU A 175 12.02 13.74 31.77
N LEU A 176 10.75 14.15 31.69
CA LEU A 176 9.60 13.26 31.88
C LEU A 176 9.48 12.18 30.80
N ILE A 177 9.75 12.52 29.54
CA ILE A 177 9.61 11.59 28.38
C ILE A 177 10.76 10.58 28.31
N ARG A 178 11.94 10.94 28.82
CA ARG A 178 13.17 10.16 28.69
C ARG A 178 13.12 8.83 29.43
#